data_AF-A0A962SVB9-F1
#
_entry.id   AF-A0A962SVB9-F1
#
_cell.length_a   1.000
_cell.length_b   1.000
_cell.length_c   1.000
_cell.angle_alpha   90.00
_cell.angle_beta   90.00
_cell.angle_gamma   90.00
#
_symmetry.space_group_name_H-M   'P 1'
#
loop_
_entity.id
_entity.type
_entity.pdbx_description
1 polymer ?
#
loop_
_entity_poly.entity_id
_entity_poly.type
_entity_poly.pdbx_seq_one_letter_code
_entity_poly.pdbx_strand_id
1 'polypeptide(L)'
;MEIIRNYYNQTAKGLPTTVGADDEERELKEPALKALESIKWYLWHGNTYQALQHLETLEMDLDAAVEDGKDPTAQKLLRAVEEFHTYIVNNQAFIPNYGERYRQGDRISTGFVESAVNYVVAKRCSKRQQMQWSPEGAHLLLQTRIKVLNGELEQTFRGWYPGFRPDRVENLKMAA
;
A
#
# COMPACT_ATOMS: atom_id res chain seq x y z
N MET A 1 -0.22 3.55 -2.55
CA MET A 1 0.02 4.20 -3.86
C MET A 1 1.33 4.98 -3.94
N GLU A 2 1.80 5.62 -2.86
CA GLU A 2 3.08 6.38 -2.88
C GLU A 2 4.34 5.51 -2.97
N ILE A 3 4.30 4.28 -2.45
CA ILE A 3 5.45 3.35 -2.45
C ILE A 3 5.73 2.78 -3.85
N ILE A 4 4.68 2.56 -4.66
CA ILE A 4 4.80 2.12 -6.06
C ILE A 4 5.29 3.28 -6.94
N ARG A 5 4.99 4.53 -6.57
CA ARG A 5 5.28 5.73 -7.37
C ARG A 5 6.78 5.95 -7.62
N ASN A 6 7.65 5.61 -6.67
CA ASN A 6 9.06 6.01 -6.74
C ASN A 6 9.95 4.94 -7.37
N TYR A 7 9.70 3.66 -7.10
CA TYR A 7 10.61 2.59 -7.53
C TYR A 7 10.64 2.38 -9.04
N TYR A 8 9.47 2.29 -9.68
CA TYR A 8 9.36 2.03 -11.13
C TYR A 8 9.83 3.23 -11.96
N ASN A 9 9.39 4.44 -11.60
CA ASN A 9 9.83 5.66 -12.29
C ASN A 9 11.33 5.93 -12.11
N GLN A 10 11.90 5.61 -10.95
CA GLN A 10 13.34 5.78 -10.73
C GLN A 10 14.16 4.75 -11.51
N THR A 11 13.68 3.52 -11.62
CA THR A 11 14.33 2.47 -12.42
C THR A 11 14.22 2.76 -13.92
N ALA A 12 13.03 3.18 -14.39
CA ALA A 12 12.81 3.57 -15.79
C ALA A 12 13.64 4.78 -16.23
N LYS A 13 13.96 5.72 -15.33
CA LYS A 13 14.89 6.82 -15.62
C LYS A 13 16.31 6.38 -15.95
N GLY A 14 16.70 5.19 -15.50
CA GLY A 14 18.01 4.58 -15.80
C GLY A 14 18.06 3.81 -17.12
N LEU A 15 16.94 3.68 -17.84
CA LEU A 15 16.93 3.03 -19.15
C LEU A 15 17.79 3.79 -20.17
N PRO A 16 18.40 3.07 -21.12
CA PRO A 16 19.00 3.69 -22.30
C PRO A 16 17.93 4.46 -23.09
N THR A 17 18.33 5.57 -23.71
CA THR A 17 17.40 6.40 -24.50
C THR A 17 16.85 5.63 -25.69
N THR A 18 17.73 4.92 -26.40
CA THR A 18 17.41 4.06 -27.54
C THR A 18 17.97 2.64 -27.33
N VAL A 19 17.35 1.65 -27.97
CA VAL A 19 17.82 0.27 -28.05
C VAL A 19 17.74 -0.20 -29.51
N GLY A 20 18.69 -1.04 -29.91
CA GLY A 20 18.86 -1.51 -31.29
C GLY A 20 20.31 -1.33 -31.77
N ALA A 21 20.61 -1.82 -32.96
CA ALA A 21 21.89 -1.61 -33.65
C ALA A 21 21.64 -0.90 -34.99
N ASP A 22 22.53 0.04 -35.34
CA ASP A 22 22.52 0.79 -36.61
C ASP A 22 21.15 1.44 -36.95
N ASP A 23 20.58 1.17 -38.13
CA ASP A 23 19.37 1.83 -38.66
C ASP A 23 18.05 1.42 -37.95
N GLU A 24 18.09 0.57 -36.92
CA GLU A 24 16.92 0.10 -36.15
C GLU A 24 16.88 0.63 -34.69
N GLU A 25 17.50 1.78 -34.41
CA GLU A 25 17.38 2.41 -33.09
C GLU A 25 15.92 2.80 -32.77
N ARG A 26 15.37 2.23 -31.69
CA ARG A 26 14.03 2.56 -31.16
C ARG A 26 14.16 3.28 -29.83
N GLU A 27 13.39 4.35 -29.63
CA GLU A 27 13.29 4.99 -28.31
C GLU A 27 12.63 4.05 -27.30
N LEU A 28 13.29 3.81 -26.16
CA LEU A 28 12.77 2.94 -25.11
C LEU A 28 12.33 3.72 -23.87
N LYS A 29 13.16 4.67 -23.43
CA LYS A 29 13.00 5.34 -22.15
C LYS A 29 11.73 6.19 -22.06
N GLU A 30 11.50 7.07 -23.02
CA GLU A 30 10.36 7.99 -23.00
C GLU A 30 9.02 7.25 -23.18
N PRO A 31 8.89 6.27 -24.11
CA PRO A 31 7.71 5.42 -24.17
C PRO A 31 7.44 4.67 -22.85
N ALA A 32 8.46 4.08 -22.24
CA ALA A 32 8.32 3.36 -20.97
C ALA A 32 7.83 4.28 -19.82
N LEU A 33 8.37 5.50 -19.71
CA LEU A 33 7.92 6.48 -18.73
C LEU A 33 6.46 6.88 -18.95
N LYS A 34 6.05 7.15 -20.20
CA LYS A 34 4.66 7.48 -20.55
C LYS A 34 3.71 6.31 -20.26
N ALA A 35 4.13 5.09 -20.54
CA ALA A 35 3.35 3.89 -20.22
C ALA A 35 3.12 3.79 -18.71
N LEU A 36 4.17 3.93 -17.89
CA LEU A 36 4.07 3.91 -16.42
C LEU A 36 3.17 5.03 -15.88
N GLU A 37 3.22 6.22 -16.46
CA GLU A 37 2.31 7.32 -16.10
C GLU A 37 0.85 7.01 -16.42
N SER A 38 0.60 6.41 -17.58
CA SER A 38 -0.73 5.99 -18.03
C SER A 38 -1.30 4.88 -17.14
N ILE A 39 -0.51 3.84 -16.87
CA ILE A 39 -0.86 2.74 -15.95
C ILE A 39 -1.28 3.30 -14.58
N LYS A 40 -0.46 4.19 -14.01
CA LYS A 40 -0.77 4.86 -12.75
C LYS A 40 -2.10 5.62 -12.82
N TRP A 41 -2.35 6.35 -13.91
CA TRP A 41 -3.59 7.09 -14.08
C TRP A 41 -4.80 6.15 -14.13
N TYR A 42 -4.72 5.05 -14.87
CA TYR A 42 -5.82 4.08 -14.94
C TYR A 42 -6.09 3.42 -13.59
N LEU A 43 -5.05 2.99 -12.88
CA LEU A 43 -5.18 2.41 -11.54
C LEU A 43 -5.75 3.41 -10.53
N TRP A 44 -5.40 4.70 -10.63
CA TRP A 44 -5.99 5.74 -9.81
C TRP A 44 -7.51 5.87 -10.02
N HIS A 45 -8.00 5.57 -11.22
CA HIS A 45 -9.42 5.59 -11.56
C HIS A 45 -10.08 4.21 -11.45
N GLY A 46 -9.40 3.22 -10.86
CA GLY A 46 -9.92 1.84 -10.74
C GLY A 46 -10.06 1.10 -12.07
N ASN A 47 -9.51 1.64 -13.17
CA ASN A 47 -9.57 1.01 -14.48
C ASN A 47 -8.44 -0.01 -14.64
N THR A 48 -8.60 -1.15 -13.99
CA THR A 48 -7.62 -2.24 -14.02
C THR A 48 -7.47 -2.84 -15.42
N TYR A 49 -8.54 -2.86 -16.22
CA TYR A 49 -8.50 -3.40 -17.58
C TYR A 49 -7.50 -2.64 -18.47
N GLN A 50 -7.62 -1.31 -18.55
CA GLN A 50 -6.69 -0.50 -19.34
C GLN A 50 -5.28 -0.53 -18.73
N ALA A 51 -5.16 -0.54 -17.40
CA ALA A 51 -3.85 -0.65 -16.75
C ALA A 51 -3.12 -1.95 -17.15
N LEU A 52 -3.82 -3.08 -17.21
CA LEU A 52 -3.25 -4.37 -17.61
C LEU A 52 -2.82 -4.38 -19.09
N GLN A 53 -3.63 -3.82 -19.99
CA GLN A 53 -3.26 -3.70 -21.41
C GLN A 53 -1.98 -2.88 -21.63
N HIS A 54 -1.82 -1.78 -20.88
CA HIS A 54 -0.60 -0.99 -20.92
C HIS A 54 0.60 -1.68 -20.26
N LEU A 55 0.37 -2.52 -19.25
CA LEU A 55 1.42 -3.35 -18.64
C LEU A 55 1.92 -4.42 -19.63
N GLU A 56 1.01 -5.13 -20.29
CA GLU A 56 1.35 -6.12 -21.33
C GLU A 56 2.18 -5.50 -22.45
N THR A 57 1.77 -4.32 -22.94
CA THR A 57 2.54 -3.61 -23.98
C THR A 57 3.95 -3.23 -23.49
N LEU A 58 4.05 -2.72 -22.26
CA LEU A 58 5.33 -2.34 -21.67
C LEU A 58 6.24 -3.54 -21.43
N GLU A 59 5.69 -4.70 -21.05
CA GLU A 59 6.44 -5.95 -20.91
C GLU A 59 7.03 -6.38 -22.25
N MET A 60 6.23 -6.36 -23.33
CA MET A 60 6.71 -6.69 -24.68
C MET A 60 7.84 -5.77 -25.14
N ASP A 61 7.72 -4.46 -24.92
CA ASP A 61 8.74 -3.48 -25.31
C ASP A 61 10.05 -3.70 -24.53
N LEU A 62 9.95 -4.01 -23.23
CA LEU A 62 11.12 -4.26 -22.38
C LEU A 62 11.77 -5.62 -22.68
N ASP A 63 10.99 -6.65 -22.99
CA ASP A 63 11.49 -7.97 -23.37
C ASP A 63 12.30 -7.89 -24.67
N ALA A 64 11.76 -7.24 -25.70
CA ALA A 64 12.47 -6.98 -26.96
C ALA A 64 13.78 -6.20 -26.71
N ALA A 65 13.74 -5.18 -25.86
CA ALA A 65 14.94 -4.41 -25.53
C ALA A 65 16.02 -5.23 -24.78
N VAL A 66 15.60 -6.18 -23.94
CA VAL A 66 16.50 -7.09 -23.23
C VAL A 66 17.15 -8.07 -24.20
N GLU A 67 16.40 -8.58 -25.18
CA GLU A 67 16.92 -9.44 -26.24
C GLU A 67 17.98 -8.74 -27.11
N ASP A 68 17.71 -7.48 -27.50
CA ASP A 68 18.58 -6.71 -28.40
C ASP A 68 19.88 -6.21 -27.72
N GLY A 69 19.78 -5.71 -26.48
CA GLY A 69 20.87 -4.97 -25.83
C GLY A 69 21.48 -5.62 -24.59
N LYS A 70 20.82 -6.65 -24.02
CA LYS A 70 21.15 -7.23 -22.70
C LYS A 70 21.39 -6.18 -21.60
N ASP A 71 20.66 -5.06 -21.64
CA ASP A 71 20.81 -3.99 -20.67
C ASP A 71 20.31 -4.46 -19.28
N PRO A 72 21.16 -4.45 -18.24
CA PRO A 72 20.77 -4.89 -16.90
C PRO A 72 19.64 -4.05 -16.28
N THR A 73 19.49 -2.79 -16.69
CA THR A 73 18.45 -1.90 -16.17
C THR A 73 17.09 -2.24 -16.78
N ALA A 74 17.04 -2.46 -18.09
CA ALA A 74 15.86 -2.97 -18.79
C ALA A 74 15.42 -4.32 -18.21
N GLN A 75 16.35 -5.25 -17.98
CA GLN A 75 16.03 -6.56 -17.40
C GLN A 75 15.47 -6.45 -15.98
N LYS A 76 16.05 -5.56 -15.16
CA LYS A 76 15.54 -5.29 -13.82
C LYS A 76 14.15 -4.65 -13.84
N LEU A 77 13.90 -3.74 -14.78
CA LEU A 77 12.60 -3.10 -14.93
C LEU A 77 11.56 -4.10 -15.41
N LEU A 78 11.86 -4.92 -16.43
CA LEU A 78 10.99 -5.97 -16.95
C LEU A 78 10.49 -6.86 -15.82
N ARG A 79 11.41 -7.46 -15.05
CA ARG A 79 11.05 -8.30 -13.90
C ARG A 79 10.14 -7.58 -12.92
N ALA A 80 10.42 -6.32 -12.63
CA ALA A 80 9.62 -5.56 -11.70
C ALA A 80 8.21 -5.27 -12.25
N VAL A 81 8.09 -5.04 -13.56
CA VAL A 81 6.81 -4.85 -14.26
C VAL A 81 6.01 -6.15 -14.28
N GLU A 82 6.62 -7.31 -14.54
CA GLU A 82 5.97 -8.63 -14.48
C GLU A 82 5.43 -8.96 -13.08
N GLU A 83 6.22 -8.69 -12.04
CA GLU A 83 5.80 -8.82 -10.65
C GLU A 83 4.60 -7.88 -10.35
N PHE A 84 4.62 -6.67 -10.91
CA PHE A 84 3.54 -5.71 -10.75
C PHE A 84 2.26 -6.11 -11.50
N HIS A 85 2.40 -6.58 -12.74
CA HIS A 85 1.30 -7.11 -13.54
C HIS A 85 0.61 -8.26 -12.79
N THR A 86 1.38 -9.25 -12.33
CA THR A 86 0.87 -10.36 -11.52
C THR A 86 0.11 -9.86 -10.28
N TYR A 87 0.65 -8.85 -9.60
CA TYR A 87 -0.02 -8.25 -8.45
C TYR A 87 -1.36 -7.61 -8.83
N ILE A 88 -1.42 -6.83 -9.92
CA ILE A 88 -2.65 -6.18 -10.36
C ILE A 88 -3.71 -7.21 -10.76
N VAL A 89 -3.34 -8.27 -11.49
CA VAL A 89 -4.25 -9.37 -11.84
C VAL A 89 -4.85 -10.00 -10.58
N ASN A 90 -4.00 -10.38 -9.62
CA ASN A 90 -4.45 -11.05 -8.39
C ASN A 90 -5.32 -10.17 -7.49
N ASN A 91 -5.16 -8.84 -7.58
CA ASN A 91 -5.83 -7.89 -6.70
C ASN A 91 -6.90 -7.04 -7.42
N GLN A 92 -7.22 -7.35 -8.68
CA GLN A 92 -8.09 -6.53 -9.53
C GLN A 92 -9.41 -6.17 -8.85
N ALA A 93 -10.09 -7.15 -8.25
CA ALA A 93 -11.38 -6.96 -7.58
C ALA A 93 -11.29 -6.06 -6.32
N PHE A 94 -10.09 -5.85 -5.78
CA PHE A 94 -9.85 -5.08 -4.56
C PHE A 94 -9.28 -3.68 -4.82
N ILE A 95 -8.94 -3.34 -6.06
CA ILE A 95 -8.39 -2.03 -6.42
C ILE A 95 -9.53 -0.99 -6.42
N PRO A 96 -9.55 -0.02 -5.48
CA PRO A 96 -10.60 0.98 -5.43
C PRO A 96 -10.41 2.07 -6.49
N ASN A 97 -11.50 2.70 -6.90
CA ASN A 97 -11.43 3.97 -7.64
C ASN A 97 -11.04 5.11 -6.69
N TYR A 98 -9.74 5.40 -6.61
CA TYR A 98 -9.21 6.47 -5.74
C TYR A 98 -9.65 7.87 -6.20
N GLY A 99 -9.83 8.08 -7.51
CA GLY A 99 -10.33 9.34 -8.06
C GLY A 99 -11.77 9.65 -7.62
N GLU A 100 -12.63 8.63 -7.55
CA GLU A 100 -13.98 8.77 -7.02
C GLU A 100 -13.98 9.06 -5.52
N ARG A 101 -13.24 8.26 -4.74
CA ARG A 101 -13.09 8.48 -3.29
C ARG A 101 -12.58 9.88 -2.97
N TYR A 102 -11.61 10.37 -3.74
CA TYR A 102 -11.08 11.73 -3.59
C TYR A 102 -12.18 12.79 -3.81
N ARG A 103 -12.99 12.66 -4.88
CA ARG A 103 -14.10 13.60 -5.15
C ARG A 103 -15.21 13.54 -4.10
N GLN A 104 -15.40 12.38 -3.47
CA GLN A 104 -16.37 12.18 -2.39
C GLN A 104 -15.85 12.62 -1.02
N GLY A 105 -14.57 12.99 -0.90
CA GLY A 105 -13.94 13.33 0.38
C GLY A 105 -13.67 12.12 1.27
N ASP A 106 -13.77 10.91 0.72
CA ASP A 106 -13.48 9.67 1.43
C ASP A 106 -11.99 9.58 1.78
N ARG A 107 -11.68 8.80 2.81
CA ARG A 107 -10.31 8.53 3.19
C ARG A 107 -9.60 7.73 2.09
N ILE A 108 -8.65 8.37 1.41
CA ILE A 108 -7.87 7.81 0.30
C ILE A 108 -6.56 7.14 0.71
N SER A 109 -6.05 7.39 1.92
CA SER A 109 -4.74 6.90 2.35
C SER A 109 -4.71 6.41 3.80
N THR A 110 -4.08 5.26 3.98
CA THR A 110 -3.61 4.72 5.26
C THR A 110 -2.26 5.30 5.67
N GLY A 111 -1.60 6.12 4.85
CA GLY A 111 -0.23 6.60 5.08
C GLY A 111 0.00 7.27 6.43
N PHE A 112 -0.98 8.02 6.95
CA PHE A 112 -0.90 8.55 8.32
C PHE A 112 -0.93 7.44 9.38
N VAL A 113 -1.79 6.44 9.21
CA VAL A 113 -1.89 5.27 10.11
C VAL A 113 -0.63 4.43 10.02
N GLU A 114 -0.13 4.15 8.81
CA GLU A 114 1.12 3.43 8.58
C GLU A 114 2.31 4.15 9.23
N SER A 115 2.41 5.48 9.07
CA SER A 115 3.47 6.28 9.69
C SER A 115 3.39 6.25 11.22
N ALA A 116 2.17 6.34 11.78
CA ALA A 116 1.95 6.24 13.22
C ALA A 116 2.33 4.84 13.75
N VAL A 117 1.95 3.78 13.05
CA VAL A 117 2.32 2.40 13.38
C VAL A 117 3.83 2.22 13.32
N ASN A 118 4.48 2.65 12.24
CA ASN A 118 5.94 2.58 12.09
C ASN A 118 6.66 3.34 13.22
N TYR A 119 6.17 4.52 13.61
CA TYR A 119 6.71 5.25 14.74
C TYR A 119 6.59 4.49 16.06
N VAL A 120 5.42 3.90 16.34
CA VAL A 120 5.19 3.11 17.57
C VAL A 120 6.09 1.89 17.60
N VAL A 121 6.17 1.15 16.49
CA VAL A 121 7.04 -0.04 16.37
C VAL A 121 8.50 0.36 16.54
N ALA A 122 8.95 1.43 15.89
CA ALA A 122 10.32 1.93 16.04
C ALA A 122 10.62 2.35 17.49
N LYS A 123 9.68 3.02 18.15
CA LYS A 123 9.86 3.50 19.52
C LYS A 123 9.89 2.36 20.56
N ARG A 124 9.10 1.31 20.34
CA ARG A 124 8.90 0.22 21.31
C ARG A 124 9.79 -1.00 21.03
N CYS A 125 10.01 -1.34 19.77
CA CYS A 125 10.66 -2.58 19.38
C CYS A 125 12.09 -2.38 18.84
N SER A 126 12.47 -1.18 18.40
CA SER A 126 13.82 -0.92 17.89
C SER A 126 14.79 -0.42 18.96
N LYS A 127 16.07 -0.80 18.81
CA LYS A 127 17.20 -0.55 19.75
C LYS A 127 17.02 -1.21 21.13
N ARG A 128 18.08 -1.16 21.96
CA ARG A 128 18.11 -1.66 23.36
C ARG A 128 17.23 -0.82 24.31
N GLN A 129 15.96 -0.60 23.96
CA GLN A 129 14.96 -0.04 24.85
C GLN A 129 14.49 -1.13 25.83
N GLN A 130 14.22 -0.76 27.09
CA GLN A 130 13.82 -1.69 28.16
C GLN A 130 12.36 -2.21 28.05
N MET A 131 11.62 -1.83 27.00
CA MET A 131 10.21 -2.24 26.81
C MET A 131 9.96 -2.71 25.38
N GLN A 132 10.56 -3.85 25.01
CA GLN A 132 10.14 -4.59 23.83
C GLN A 132 8.85 -5.35 24.15
N TRP A 133 7.79 -5.06 23.42
CA TRP A 133 6.57 -5.85 23.50
C TRP A 133 6.76 -7.16 22.75
N SER A 134 6.33 -8.27 23.35
CA SER A 134 6.11 -9.50 22.59
C SER A 134 4.95 -9.30 21.62
N PRO A 135 4.85 -10.09 20.52
CA PRO A 135 3.70 -10.07 19.63
C PRO A 135 2.37 -10.20 20.38
N GLU A 136 2.31 -11.11 21.36
CA GLU A 136 1.17 -11.31 22.25
C GLU A 136 0.82 -10.05 23.06
N GLY A 137 1.83 -9.42 23.67
CA GLY A 137 1.65 -8.20 24.45
C GLY A 137 1.17 -7.02 23.61
N ALA A 138 1.73 -6.85 22.41
CA ALA A 138 1.27 -5.84 21.47
C ALA A 138 -0.18 -6.07 21.01
N HIS A 139 -0.56 -7.33 20.78
CA HIS A 139 -1.92 -7.72 20.41
C HIS A 139 -2.93 -7.38 21.51
N LEU A 140 -2.64 -7.76 22.76
CA LEU A 140 -3.51 -7.47 23.91
C LEU A 140 -3.65 -5.97 24.19
N LEU A 141 -2.57 -5.19 24.02
CA LEU A 141 -2.63 -3.73 24.13
C LEU A 141 -3.50 -3.11 23.03
N LEU A 142 -3.41 -3.61 21.80
CA LEU A 142 -4.28 -3.19 20.70
C LEU A 142 -5.74 -3.50 21.00
N GLN A 143 -6.06 -4.73 21.44
CA GLN A 143 -7.43 -5.10 21.83
C GLN A 143 -7.96 -4.16 22.92
N THR A 144 -7.17 -3.92 23.96
CA THR A 144 -7.54 -3.01 25.06
C THR A 144 -7.80 -1.60 24.53
N ARG A 145 -6.94 -1.10 23.64
CA ARG A 145 -7.10 0.24 23.06
C ARG A 145 -8.35 0.35 22.19
N ILE A 146 -8.68 -0.70 21.42
CA ILE A 146 -9.93 -0.77 20.64
C ILE A 146 -11.13 -0.72 21.58
N LYS A 147 -11.13 -1.50 22.67
CA LYS A 147 -12.21 -1.45 23.66
C LYS A 147 -12.36 -0.09 24.32
N VAL A 148 -11.27 0.64 24.56
CA VAL A 148 -11.33 2.03 25.03
C VAL A 148 -11.96 2.95 23.99
N LEU A 149 -11.51 2.88 22.74
CA LEU A 149 -11.99 3.75 21.66
C LEU A 149 -13.47 3.50 21.34
N ASN A 150 -13.92 2.26 21.45
CA ASN A 150 -15.33 1.90 21.27
C ASN A 150 -16.20 2.20 22.51
N GLY A 151 -15.62 2.62 23.63
CA GLY A 151 -16.35 2.79 24.90
C GLY A 151 -16.76 1.49 25.58
N GLU A 152 -16.25 0.35 25.13
CA GLU A 152 -16.60 -1.00 25.59
C GLU A 152 -15.74 -1.49 26.77
N LEU A 153 -14.65 -0.77 27.10
CA LEU A 153 -13.69 -1.24 28.10
C LEU A 153 -14.36 -1.46 29.46
N GLU A 154 -15.16 -0.50 29.93
CA GLU A 154 -15.79 -0.57 31.25
C GLU A 154 -16.80 -1.73 31.32
N GLN A 155 -17.60 -1.93 30.26
CA GLN A 155 -18.53 -3.06 30.18
C GLN A 155 -17.78 -4.40 30.21
N THR A 156 -16.67 -4.50 29.49
CA THR A 156 -15.81 -5.70 29.51
C THR A 156 -15.32 -6.00 30.92
N PHE A 157 -14.86 -4.97 31.64
CA PHE A 157 -14.41 -5.11 33.03
C PHE A 157 -15.55 -5.51 33.99
N ARG A 158 -16.77 -4.98 33.80
CA ARG A 158 -17.93 -5.36 34.62
C ARG A 158 -18.33 -6.83 34.46
N GLY A 159 -18.02 -7.47 33.32
CA GLY A 159 -18.18 -8.91 33.14
C GLY A 159 -17.34 -9.75 34.12
N TRP A 160 -16.18 -9.25 34.55
CA TRP A 160 -15.32 -9.90 35.55
C TRP A 160 -15.51 -9.32 36.95
N TYR A 161 -15.79 -8.03 37.05
CA TYR A 161 -15.92 -7.27 38.30
C TYR A 161 -17.21 -6.45 38.29
N PRO A 162 -18.36 -7.02 38.69
CA PRO A 162 -19.66 -6.38 38.57
C PRO A 162 -19.77 -4.99 39.24
N GLY A 163 -19.02 -4.74 40.31
CA GLY A 163 -18.97 -3.45 41.02
C GLY A 163 -18.04 -2.40 40.40
N PHE A 164 -17.40 -2.68 39.26
CA PHE A 164 -16.47 -1.76 38.63
C PHE A 164 -17.22 -0.61 37.94
N ARG A 165 -17.14 0.59 38.54
CA ARG A 165 -17.75 1.84 38.03
C ARG A 165 -19.19 1.61 37.56
N PRO A 166 -20.14 1.38 38.49
CA PRO A 166 -21.51 1.01 38.13
C PRO A 166 -22.16 2.08 37.27
N ASP A 167 -23.00 1.67 36.30
CA ASP A 167 -23.73 2.63 35.48
C ASP A 167 -24.66 3.45 36.38
N ARG A 168 -24.53 4.78 36.32
CA ARG A 168 -25.33 5.70 37.13
C ARG A 168 -26.84 5.53 36.94
N VAL A 169 -27.28 4.87 35.86
CA VAL A 169 -28.70 4.62 35.55
C VAL A 169 -29.35 3.66 36.55
N GLU A 170 -28.60 2.74 37.16
CA GLU A 170 -29.15 1.80 38.17
C GLU A 170 -29.38 2.47 39.54
N ASN A 171 -28.58 3.47 39.90
CA ASN A 171 -28.69 4.16 41.19
C ASN A 171 -29.91 5.10 41.29
N LEU A 172 -30.58 5.41 40.19
CA LEU A 172 -31.81 6.22 40.20
C LEU A 172 -33.08 5.39 40.44
N LYS A 173 -33.05 4.07 40.23
CA LYS A 173 -34.23 3.19 40.43
C LYS A 173 -34.36 2.61 41.84
N MET A 174 -33.33 2.74 42.67
CA MET A 174 -33.28 2.21 44.03
C MET A 174 -33.60 3.25 45.12
N ALA A 175 -33.95 4.48 44.74
CA ALA A 175 -34.18 5.62 45.64
C ALA A 175 -35.62 6.17 45.57
N ALA A 176 -36.60 5.35 45.23
CA ALA A 176 -38.03 5.70 45.19
C ALA A 176 -38.84 4.82 46.16
#